data_AF-A0A8J5WIE2-F1
#
_entry.id   AF-A0A8J5WIE2-F1
#
_cell.length_a   1.000
_cell.length_b   1.000
_cell.length_c   1.000
_cell.angle_alpha   90.00
_cell.angle_beta   90.00
_cell.angle_gamma   90.00
#
_symmetry.space_group_name_H-M   'P 1'
#
loop_
_entity.id
_entity.type
_entity.pdbx_description
1 polymer ?
#
loop_
_entity_poly.entity_id
_entity_poly.type
_entity_poly.pdbx_seq_one_letter_code
_entity_poly.pdbx_strand_id
1 'polypeptide(L)'
;MYPLPLVRRVKIFWSSLKSWLSRNFPEALETLNKGVSEAQIKSSEDDLGFELPIPTKLLYRFCNGQLPFSEDHYENVRMAPLGIIGGYVFYDHCVNVHLSPLEQIVEETKEFYHEFDDQGVFNMTKLIVVANSWYRPKTFLLNCSNGELYVGTTNLQDGEMIPCVPKSLIRLSNNDIPQDGLLLWLEEHLRRLQDGMIMTRMLNTSRYISLFPEASLSCTSAMTNGVKVRASAVFVPEYPGERYMYAYSIRLSVPDACMLDGVYYSSCQLYSRHWIIRWRDRVVSDVNGEGVIGKYPLLYPGQEEFVYESCTPMLGSPGSVEGSLTFIPGKYVLTVDFSSELLELETFICCT
;
A
#
# COMPACT_ATOMS: atom_id res chain seq x y z
N MET A 1 -17.44 -27.49 -14.03
CA MET A 1 -16.12 -28.10 -13.75
C MET A 1 -15.05 -27.10 -14.14
N TYR A 2 -14.09 -26.79 -13.26
CA TYR A 2 -13.07 -25.76 -13.56
C TYR A 2 -12.03 -26.27 -14.59
N PRO A 3 -11.52 -25.39 -15.47
CA PRO A 3 -10.41 -25.74 -16.36
C PRO A 3 -9.17 -26.14 -15.56
N LEU A 4 -8.61 -27.32 -15.82
CA LEU A 4 -7.41 -27.82 -15.12
C LEU A 4 -6.22 -26.84 -15.14
N PRO A 5 -5.92 -26.13 -16.25
CA PRO A 5 -4.86 -25.12 -16.24
C PRO A 5 -5.09 -24.01 -15.21
N LEU A 6 -6.35 -23.55 -15.07
CA LEU A 6 -6.72 -22.53 -14.09
C LEU A 6 -6.59 -23.05 -12.66
N VAL A 7 -7.02 -24.30 -12.41
CA VAL A 7 -6.84 -24.97 -11.09
C VAL A 7 -5.37 -25.01 -10.70
N ARG A 8 -4.48 -25.39 -11.63
CA ARG A 8 -3.04 -25.42 -11.37
C ARG A 8 -2.50 -24.03 -11.07
N ARG A 9 -2.90 -23.02 -11.85
CA ARG A 9 -2.48 -21.61 -11.66
C ARG A 9 -2.87 -21.08 -10.28
N VAL A 10 -4.14 -21.19 -9.90
CA VAL A 10 -4.63 -20.73 -8.59
C VAL A 10 -3.98 -21.49 -7.42
N LYS A 11 -3.77 -22.81 -7.58
CA LYS A 11 -3.05 -23.60 -6.58
C LYS A 11 -1.63 -23.10 -6.39
N ILE A 12 -0.88 -22.85 -7.48
CA ILE A 12 0.48 -22.34 -7.43
C ILE A 12 0.49 -20.97 -6.74
N PHE A 13 -0.41 -20.06 -7.11
CA PHE A 13 -0.54 -18.76 -6.47
C PHE A 13 -0.68 -18.89 -4.93
N TRP A 14 -1.69 -19.63 -4.45
CA TRP A 14 -1.92 -19.76 -3.01
C TRP A 14 -0.80 -20.49 -2.28
N SER A 15 -0.22 -21.54 -2.88
CA SER A 15 0.94 -22.24 -2.29
C SER A 15 2.15 -21.32 -2.15
N SER A 16 2.42 -20.49 -3.16
CA SER A 16 3.51 -19.53 -3.16
C SER A 16 3.29 -18.39 -2.17
N LEU A 17 2.08 -17.83 -2.10
CA LEU A 17 1.74 -16.79 -1.13
C LEU A 17 1.84 -17.31 0.31
N LYS A 18 1.27 -18.49 0.60
CA LYS A 18 1.37 -19.12 1.92
C LYS A 18 2.82 -19.41 2.32
N SER A 19 3.65 -19.85 1.36
CA SER A 19 5.09 -20.05 1.58
C SER A 19 5.83 -18.74 1.86
N TRP A 20 5.45 -17.65 1.20
CA TRP A 20 6.04 -16.34 1.46
C TRP A 20 5.63 -15.82 2.84
N LEU A 21 4.34 -15.90 3.18
CA LEU A 21 3.82 -15.46 4.47
C LEU A 21 4.44 -16.26 5.62
N SER A 22 4.57 -17.59 5.50
CA SER A 22 5.18 -18.41 6.56
C SER A 22 6.63 -18.01 6.91
N ARG A 23 7.35 -17.41 5.96
CA ARG A 23 8.74 -16.96 6.13
C ARG A 23 8.85 -15.52 6.59
N ASN A 24 7.95 -14.65 6.14
CA ASN A 24 8.09 -13.19 6.28
C ASN A 24 7.03 -12.54 7.18
N PHE A 25 5.85 -13.16 7.30
CA PHE A 25 4.70 -12.62 8.03
C PHE A 25 3.76 -13.74 8.56
N PRO A 26 4.24 -14.59 9.49
CA PRO A 26 3.46 -15.72 10.01
C PRO A 26 2.15 -15.31 10.69
N GLU A 27 2.11 -14.14 11.32
CA GLU A 27 0.92 -13.59 11.96
C GLU A 27 -0.21 -13.37 10.95
N ALA A 28 0.10 -12.86 9.76
CA ALA A 28 -0.87 -12.71 8.67
C ALA A 28 -1.28 -14.05 8.05
N LEU A 29 -0.39 -15.05 8.04
CA LEU A 29 -0.73 -16.41 7.58
C LEU A 29 -1.84 -17.03 8.43
N GLU A 30 -1.81 -16.82 9.75
CA GLU A 30 -2.79 -17.36 10.69
C GLU A 30 -4.20 -16.81 10.46
N THR A 31 -4.31 -15.66 9.80
CA THR A 31 -5.60 -15.05 9.44
C THR A 31 -6.27 -15.72 8.24
N LEU A 32 -5.58 -16.57 7.48
CA LEU A 32 -6.14 -17.15 6.26
C LEU A 32 -7.18 -18.23 6.55
N ASN A 33 -8.38 -18.07 6.01
CA ASN A 33 -9.45 -19.05 6.13
C ASN A 33 -9.27 -20.23 5.18
N LYS A 34 -9.78 -21.40 5.59
CA LYS A 34 -9.91 -22.56 4.71
C LYS A 34 -10.81 -22.23 3.52
N GLY A 35 -10.51 -22.79 2.36
CA GLY A 35 -11.31 -22.59 1.16
C GLY A 35 -12.76 -23.08 1.32
N VAL A 36 -13.68 -22.42 0.61
CA VAL A 36 -15.12 -22.72 0.68
C VAL A 36 -15.51 -23.92 -0.19
N SER A 37 -16.68 -24.49 0.06
CA SER A 37 -17.32 -25.50 -0.80
C SER A 37 -18.03 -24.88 -2.01
N GLU A 38 -18.34 -25.67 -3.05
CA GLU A 38 -19.21 -25.22 -4.16
C GLU A 38 -20.60 -24.81 -3.67
N ALA A 39 -21.12 -25.49 -2.64
CA ALA A 39 -22.43 -25.17 -2.07
C ALA A 39 -22.44 -23.80 -1.38
N GLN A 40 -21.36 -23.45 -0.68
CA GLN A 40 -21.20 -22.12 -0.09
C GLN A 40 -21.07 -21.04 -1.16
N ILE A 41 -20.30 -21.28 -2.23
CA ILE A 41 -20.23 -20.37 -3.38
C ILE A 41 -21.61 -20.16 -4.00
N LYS A 42 -22.35 -21.26 -4.23
CA LYS A 42 -23.68 -21.18 -4.81
C LYS A 42 -24.64 -20.40 -3.93
N SER A 43 -24.61 -20.63 -2.62
CA SER A 43 -25.40 -19.85 -1.65
C SER A 43 -25.09 -18.35 -1.75
N SER A 44 -23.81 -17.97 -1.80
CA SER A 44 -23.41 -16.57 -1.94
C SER A 44 -23.81 -15.97 -3.30
N GLU A 45 -23.73 -16.71 -4.40
CA GLU A 45 -24.23 -16.28 -5.71
C GLU A 45 -25.76 -16.09 -5.71
N ASP A 46 -26.49 -16.95 -5.02
CA ASP A 46 -27.94 -16.85 -4.85
C ASP A 46 -28.30 -15.61 -4.00
N ASP A 47 -27.55 -15.34 -2.94
CA ASP A 47 -27.71 -14.15 -2.08
C ASP A 47 -27.36 -12.83 -2.78
N LEU A 48 -26.38 -12.85 -3.69
CA LEU A 48 -25.98 -11.70 -4.51
C LEU A 48 -26.92 -11.49 -5.72
N GLY A 49 -27.61 -12.54 -6.17
CA GLY A 49 -28.45 -12.52 -7.37
C GLY A 49 -27.67 -12.60 -8.70
N PHE A 50 -26.38 -12.92 -8.66
CA PHE A 50 -25.57 -13.12 -9.87
C PHE A 50 -24.35 -14.03 -9.63
N GLU A 51 -23.83 -14.60 -10.72
CA GLU A 51 -22.67 -15.49 -10.67
C GLU A 51 -21.34 -14.73 -10.52
N LEU A 52 -20.43 -15.32 -9.75
CA LEU A 52 -19.05 -14.88 -9.63
C LEU A 52 -18.22 -15.35 -10.84
N PRO A 53 -17.16 -14.62 -11.24
CA PRO A 53 -16.23 -15.08 -12.26
C PRO A 53 -15.58 -16.42 -11.90
N ILE A 54 -15.36 -17.28 -12.89
CA ILE A 54 -14.74 -18.62 -12.69
C ILE A 54 -13.40 -18.54 -11.93
N PRO A 55 -12.46 -17.61 -12.24
CA PRO A 55 -11.20 -17.51 -11.50
C PRO A 55 -11.42 -17.09 -10.05
N THR A 56 -12.30 -16.12 -9.79
CA THR A 56 -12.73 -15.70 -8.45
C THR A 56 -13.31 -16.87 -7.65
N LYS A 57 -14.27 -17.62 -8.19
CA LYS A 57 -14.80 -18.83 -7.53
C LYS A 57 -13.68 -19.77 -7.10
N LEU A 58 -12.75 -20.04 -8.01
CA LEU A 58 -11.65 -20.97 -7.76
C LEU A 58 -10.64 -20.43 -6.74
N LEU A 59 -10.35 -19.13 -6.72
CA LEU A 59 -9.54 -18.48 -5.68
C LEU A 59 -10.10 -18.82 -4.28
N TYR A 60 -11.40 -18.61 -4.09
CA TYR A 60 -12.08 -18.83 -2.82
C TYR A 60 -12.22 -20.32 -2.45
N ARG A 61 -12.26 -21.23 -3.43
CA ARG A 61 -12.18 -22.69 -3.19
C ARG A 61 -10.86 -23.13 -2.55
N PHE A 62 -9.76 -22.40 -2.79
CA PHE A 62 -8.44 -22.72 -2.21
C PHE A 62 -8.16 -21.98 -0.89
N CYS A 63 -8.70 -20.77 -0.72
CA CYS A 63 -8.54 -19.96 0.48
C CYS A 63 -9.67 -18.93 0.56
N ASN A 64 -10.40 -18.87 1.67
CA ASN A 64 -11.56 -18.00 1.82
C ASN A 64 -11.20 -16.63 2.41
N GLY A 65 -10.25 -15.92 1.78
CA GLY A 65 -9.78 -14.64 2.32
C GLY A 65 -9.18 -14.74 3.73
N GLN A 66 -9.27 -13.64 4.47
CA GLN A 66 -8.82 -13.50 5.85
C GLN A 66 -9.98 -13.59 6.85
N LEU A 67 -9.68 -13.78 8.13
CA LEU A 67 -10.65 -13.67 9.21
C LEU A 67 -11.34 -12.30 9.15
N PRO A 68 -12.68 -12.26 9.27
CA PRO A 68 -13.40 -10.99 9.27
C PRO A 68 -13.08 -10.20 10.53
N PHE A 69 -13.33 -8.89 10.47
CA PHE A 69 -13.38 -8.08 11.69
C PHE A 69 -14.59 -8.49 12.53
N SER A 70 -14.41 -8.51 13.85
CA SER A 70 -15.45 -8.91 14.81
C SER A 70 -16.11 -7.69 15.46
N GLU A 71 -17.07 -7.89 16.36
CA GLU A 71 -17.58 -6.81 17.20
C GLU A 71 -16.57 -6.37 18.29
N ASP A 72 -15.54 -7.18 18.56
CA ASP A 72 -14.50 -6.86 19.54
C ASP A 72 -13.46 -5.90 18.97
N HIS A 73 -13.51 -4.65 19.46
CA HIS A 73 -12.58 -3.60 19.09
C HIS A 73 -11.11 -3.96 19.36
N TYR A 74 -10.80 -4.65 20.46
CA TYR A 74 -9.41 -4.98 20.82
C TYR A 74 -8.82 -6.03 19.88
N GLU A 75 -9.60 -7.06 19.53
CA GLU A 75 -9.19 -8.05 18.54
C GLU A 75 -9.01 -7.40 17.16
N ASN A 76 -9.91 -6.51 16.77
CA ASN A 76 -9.78 -5.80 15.50
C ASN A 76 -8.56 -4.88 15.46
N VAL A 77 -8.18 -4.24 16.57
CA VAL A 77 -6.93 -3.45 16.66
C VAL A 77 -5.71 -4.35 16.45
N ARG A 78 -5.73 -5.58 16.95
CA ARG A 78 -4.67 -6.57 16.73
C ARG A 78 -4.64 -7.09 15.30
N MET A 79 -5.81 -7.26 14.69
CA MET A 79 -5.97 -7.76 13.32
C MET A 79 -5.68 -6.71 12.25
N ALA A 80 -5.95 -5.44 12.53
CA ALA A 80 -5.78 -4.32 11.59
C ALA A 80 -4.47 -4.35 10.79
N PRO A 81 -3.27 -4.55 11.39
CA PRO A 81 -2.01 -4.56 10.65
C PRO A 81 -1.77 -5.82 9.78
N LEU A 82 -2.58 -6.87 9.93
CA LEU A 82 -2.35 -8.20 9.37
C LEU A 82 -2.90 -8.40 7.94
N GLY A 83 -3.35 -7.35 7.27
CA GLY A 83 -3.91 -7.45 5.92
C GLY A 83 -2.87 -7.92 4.92
N ILE A 84 -3.18 -8.98 4.17
CA ILE A 84 -2.23 -9.60 3.23
C ILE A 84 -2.01 -8.76 1.97
N ILE A 85 -2.90 -7.80 1.69
CA ILE A 85 -2.73 -6.83 0.61
C ILE A 85 -1.81 -5.69 1.08
N GLY A 86 -1.75 -5.45 2.39
CA GLY A 86 -0.91 -4.42 3.00
C GLY A 86 -1.48 -3.02 2.84
N GLY A 87 -0.64 -2.02 3.12
CA GLY A 87 -1.03 -0.63 2.97
C GLY A 87 0.08 0.36 3.32
N TYR A 88 -0.29 1.48 3.89
CA TYR A 88 0.59 2.60 4.21
C TYR A 88 0.01 3.39 5.39
N VAL A 89 0.90 4.08 6.10
CA VAL A 89 0.55 4.91 7.25
C VAL A 89 1.20 6.28 7.10
N PHE A 90 0.47 7.35 7.40
CA PHE A 90 1.03 8.69 7.56
C PHE A 90 0.11 9.51 8.44
N TYR A 91 0.68 10.27 9.39
CA TYR A 91 -0.11 11.00 10.40
C TYR A 91 -1.18 10.10 11.08
N ASP A 92 -2.46 10.48 11.00
CA ASP A 92 -3.62 9.74 11.49
C ASP A 92 -4.27 8.85 10.40
N HIS A 93 -3.71 8.82 9.19
CA HIS A 93 -4.19 8.02 8.09
C HIS A 93 -3.49 6.66 8.08
N CYS A 94 -4.21 5.62 8.46
CA CYS A 94 -3.74 4.24 8.47
C CYS A 94 -4.64 3.40 7.55
N VAL A 95 -4.03 2.85 6.50
CA VAL A 95 -4.69 1.94 5.57
C VAL A 95 -3.94 0.63 5.58
N ASN A 96 -4.67 -0.45 5.77
CA ASN A 96 -4.16 -1.80 5.65
C ASN A 96 -5.29 -2.69 5.16
N VAL A 97 -5.10 -3.28 3.98
CA VAL A 97 -6.18 -3.91 3.23
C VAL A 97 -6.17 -5.41 3.47
N HIS A 98 -7.33 -5.92 3.85
CA HIS A 98 -7.60 -7.33 4.06
C HIS A 98 -8.38 -7.89 2.87
N LEU A 99 -8.08 -9.14 2.49
CA LEU A 99 -8.88 -9.85 1.49
C LEU A 99 -10.11 -10.44 2.17
N SER A 100 -11.31 -9.97 1.83
CA SER A 100 -12.55 -10.33 2.52
C SER A 100 -12.90 -11.81 2.29
N PRO A 101 -13.37 -12.55 3.33
CA PRO A 101 -13.98 -13.87 3.17
C PRO A 101 -15.34 -13.76 2.47
N LEU A 102 -15.77 -14.84 1.81
CA LEU A 102 -16.94 -14.83 0.92
C LEU A 102 -18.24 -14.35 1.61
N GLU A 103 -18.45 -14.69 2.88
CA GLU A 103 -19.61 -14.24 3.65
C GLU A 103 -19.63 -12.71 3.81
N GLN A 104 -18.49 -12.15 4.22
CA GLN A 104 -18.29 -10.70 4.35
C GLN A 104 -18.39 -9.99 2.99
N ILE A 105 -17.93 -10.60 1.89
CA ILE A 105 -18.15 -10.06 0.54
C ILE A 105 -19.65 -9.86 0.26
N VAL A 106 -20.49 -10.83 0.61
CA VAL A 106 -21.94 -10.74 0.39
C VAL A 106 -22.54 -9.61 1.23
N GLU A 107 -22.18 -9.54 2.50
CA GLU A 107 -22.66 -8.51 3.44
C GLU A 107 -22.24 -7.10 2.99
N GLU A 108 -20.95 -6.89 2.77
CA GLU A 108 -20.39 -5.60 2.35
C GLU A 108 -20.90 -5.17 0.98
N THR A 109 -21.15 -6.12 0.08
CA THR A 109 -21.73 -5.80 -1.23
C THR A 109 -23.19 -5.33 -1.09
N LYS A 110 -23.98 -5.96 -0.21
CA LYS A 110 -25.36 -5.54 0.06
C LYS A 110 -25.41 -4.16 0.72
N GLU A 111 -24.53 -3.91 1.69
CA GLU A 111 -24.38 -2.60 2.34
C GLU A 111 -23.94 -1.54 1.33
N PHE A 112 -22.97 -1.86 0.47
CA PHE A 112 -22.52 -0.98 -0.61
C PHE A 112 -23.68 -0.60 -1.54
N TYR A 113 -24.44 -1.56 -2.06
CA TYR A 113 -25.61 -1.23 -2.89
C TYR A 113 -26.62 -0.40 -2.13
N HIS A 114 -26.92 -0.75 -0.87
CA HIS A 114 -27.86 0.02 -0.06
C HIS A 114 -27.44 1.49 0.11
N GLU A 115 -26.15 1.76 0.29
CA GLU A 115 -25.60 3.12 0.41
C GLU A 115 -25.70 3.92 -0.89
N PHE A 116 -25.53 3.27 -2.06
CA PHE A 116 -25.47 3.96 -3.36
C PHE A 116 -26.74 3.82 -4.22
N ASP A 117 -27.73 3.01 -3.81
CA ASP A 117 -28.97 2.73 -4.55
C ASP A 117 -29.82 4.00 -4.76
N ASP A 118 -29.91 4.86 -3.74
CA ASP A 118 -30.68 6.12 -3.82
C ASP A 118 -30.14 7.09 -4.89
N GLN A 119 -28.86 6.96 -5.25
CA GLN A 119 -28.19 7.81 -6.24
C GLN A 119 -28.18 7.17 -7.64
N GLY A 120 -28.49 5.87 -7.74
CA GLY A 120 -28.53 5.11 -8.98
C GLY A 120 -27.19 4.98 -9.71
N VAL A 121 -26.08 5.29 -9.04
CA VAL A 121 -24.73 5.42 -9.62
C VAL A 121 -24.22 4.08 -10.16
N PHE A 122 -24.47 3.01 -9.43
CA PHE A 122 -24.02 1.65 -9.76
C PHE A 122 -25.15 0.76 -10.29
N ASN A 123 -26.30 1.34 -10.65
CA ASN A 123 -27.45 0.60 -11.16
C ASN A 123 -27.04 -0.34 -12.31
N MET A 124 -27.49 -1.58 -12.23
CA MET A 124 -27.23 -2.65 -13.21
C MET A 124 -25.78 -3.15 -13.31
N THR A 125 -24.83 -2.56 -12.59
CA THR A 125 -23.48 -3.13 -12.46
C THR A 125 -23.52 -4.29 -11.47
N LYS A 126 -22.69 -5.31 -11.68
CA LYS A 126 -22.57 -6.49 -10.80
C LYS A 126 -21.23 -6.41 -10.09
N LEU A 127 -21.15 -5.54 -9.10
CA LEU A 127 -19.95 -5.30 -8.30
C LEU A 127 -20.01 -6.17 -7.04
N ILE A 128 -18.86 -6.66 -6.61
CA ILE A 128 -18.68 -7.24 -5.29
C ILE A 128 -17.50 -6.57 -4.59
N VAL A 129 -17.59 -6.35 -3.28
CA VAL A 129 -16.51 -5.82 -2.46
C VAL A 129 -15.59 -6.98 -2.04
N VAL A 130 -14.40 -7.07 -2.62
CA VAL A 130 -13.50 -8.24 -2.43
C VAL A 130 -12.40 -8.01 -1.39
N ALA A 131 -12.08 -6.76 -1.12
CA ALA A 131 -11.06 -6.39 -0.15
C ALA A 131 -11.32 -4.97 0.36
N ASN A 132 -11.07 -4.74 1.64
CA ASN A 132 -11.26 -3.44 2.26
C ASN A 132 -10.25 -3.18 3.39
N SER A 133 -10.30 -1.97 3.93
CA SER A 133 -9.55 -1.59 5.12
C SER A 133 -10.50 -1.07 6.19
N TRP A 134 -10.18 -1.35 7.45
CA TRP A 134 -11.12 -1.15 8.56
C TRP A 134 -11.32 0.32 8.97
N TYR A 135 -10.24 1.12 9.04
CA TYR A 135 -10.29 2.48 9.62
C TYR A 135 -10.69 3.58 8.63
N ARG A 136 -10.08 3.59 7.45
CA ARG A 136 -10.32 4.58 6.39
C ARG A 136 -10.63 3.76 5.14
N PRO A 137 -11.86 3.79 4.61
CA PRO A 137 -12.31 2.76 3.67
C PRO A 137 -11.61 2.90 2.32
N LYS A 138 -10.49 2.21 2.17
CA LYS A 138 -9.97 1.82 0.85
C LYS A 138 -10.66 0.53 0.44
N THR A 139 -11.54 0.63 -0.55
CA THR A 139 -12.42 -0.46 -0.99
C THR A 139 -12.03 -0.94 -2.39
N PHE A 140 -11.98 -2.25 -2.58
CA PHE A 140 -11.71 -2.87 -3.87
C PHE A 140 -12.94 -3.61 -4.38
N LEU A 141 -13.35 -3.29 -5.61
CA LEU A 141 -14.59 -3.77 -6.22
C LEU A 141 -14.29 -4.58 -7.47
N LEU A 142 -14.75 -5.83 -7.51
CA LEU A 142 -14.69 -6.65 -8.72
C LEU A 142 -16.00 -6.54 -9.47
N ASN A 143 -15.93 -6.17 -10.75
CA ASN A 143 -17.08 -6.23 -11.64
C ASN A 143 -17.22 -7.64 -12.23
N CYS A 144 -18.21 -8.38 -11.77
CA CYS A 144 -18.48 -9.76 -12.17
C CYS A 144 -18.94 -9.91 -13.62
N SER A 145 -19.39 -8.83 -14.27
CA SER A 145 -19.82 -8.86 -15.68
C SER A 145 -18.65 -8.84 -16.66
N ASN A 146 -17.57 -8.10 -16.33
CA ASN A 146 -16.43 -7.91 -17.22
C ASN A 146 -15.08 -8.36 -16.61
N GLY A 147 -15.11 -8.85 -15.37
CA GLY A 147 -13.93 -9.31 -14.64
C GLY A 147 -12.95 -8.21 -14.26
N GLU A 148 -13.27 -6.92 -14.38
CA GLU A 148 -12.35 -5.83 -14.02
C GLU A 148 -12.37 -5.58 -12.51
N LEU A 149 -11.18 -5.44 -11.92
CA LEU A 149 -11.00 -5.05 -10.52
C LEU A 149 -10.73 -3.55 -10.44
N TYR A 150 -11.40 -2.89 -9.50
CA TYR A 150 -11.31 -1.47 -9.24
C TYR A 150 -10.92 -1.18 -7.80
N VAL A 151 -10.32 -0.02 -7.57
CA VAL A 151 -10.22 0.61 -6.25
C VAL A 151 -11.10 1.87 -6.25
N GLY A 152 -11.89 2.04 -5.20
CA GLY A 152 -12.69 3.24 -5.00
C GLY A 152 -11.82 4.46 -4.70
N THR A 153 -12.28 5.63 -5.11
CA THR A 153 -11.62 6.92 -4.82
C THR A 153 -12.39 7.70 -3.75
N THR A 154 -11.90 8.87 -3.36
CA THR A 154 -12.63 9.82 -2.51
C THR A 154 -13.98 10.25 -3.11
N ASN A 155 -14.19 10.10 -4.42
CA ASN A 155 -15.44 10.41 -5.11
C ASN A 155 -16.19 9.12 -5.52
N LEU A 156 -16.04 8.05 -4.74
CA LEU A 156 -16.74 6.78 -5.01
C LEU A 156 -18.26 6.96 -5.06
N GLN A 157 -18.80 7.89 -4.27
CA GLN A 157 -20.21 8.30 -4.31
C GLN A 157 -20.65 8.83 -5.69
N ASP A 158 -19.73 9.43 -6.46
CA ASP A 158 -20.00 9.89 -7.82
C ASP A 158 -19.70 8.80 -8.87
N GLY A 159 -19.35 7.59 -8.43
CA GLY A 159 -18.98 6.47 -9.29
C GLY A 159 -17.51 6.44 -9.71
N GLU A 160 -16.66 7.34 -9.18
CA GLU A 160 -15.25 7.41 -9.57
C GLU A 160 -14.45 6.24 -8.96
N MET A 161 -13.99 5.36 -9.86
CA MET A 161 -13.18 4.18 -9.56
C MET A 161 -11.97 4.10 -10.50
N ILE A 162 -10.88 3.50 -10.01
CA ILE A 162 -9.63 3.34 -10.79
C ILE A 162 -9.38 1.86 -11.03
N PRO A 163 -9.13 1.43 -12.27
CA PRO A 163 -8.83 0.03 -12.56
C PRO A 163 -7.50 -0.39 -11.94
N CYS A 164 -7.50 -1.49 -11.19
CA CYS A 164 -6.31 -2.05 -10.55
C CYS A 164 -5.39 -2.80 -11.53
N VAL A 165 -5.94 -3.20 -12.69
CA VAL A 165 -5.25 -4.00 -13.71
C VAL A 165 -5.43 -3.35 -15.08
N PRO A 166 -4.37 -3.20 -15.89
CA PRO A 166 -4.50 -2.74 -17.26
C PRO A 166 -5.48 -3.61 -18.06
N LYS A 167 -6.46 -2.96 -18.71
CA LYS A 167 -7.54 -3.66 -19.45
C LYS A 167 -7.01 -4.65 -20.50
N SER A 168 -5.86 -4.35 -21.12
CA SER A 168 -5.21 -5.19 -22.12
C SER A 168 -4.72 -6.55 -21.58
N LEU A 169 -4.57 -6.71 -20.26
CA LEU A 169 -4.16 -7.97 -19.64
C LEU A 169 -5.36 -8.89 -19.34
N ILE A 170 -6.59 -8.36 -19.30
CA ILE A 170 -7.77 -9.14 -18.92
C ILE A 170 -8.29 -9.91 -20.14
N ARG A 171 -8.32 -11.24 -20.03
CA ARG A 171 -8.80 -12.15 -21.09
C ARG A 171 -9.93 -13.02 -20.60
N LEU A 172 -11.15 -12.70 -21.03
CA LEU A 172 -12.39 -13.41 -20.67
C LEU A 172 -12.73 -14.57 -21.63
N SER A 173 -11.88 -14.87 -22.63
CA SER A 173 -12.25 -15.73 -23.78
C SER A 173 -12.29 -17.25 -23.49
N ASN A 174 -12.98 -17.99 -24.37
CA ASN A 174 -13.14 -19.46 -24.31
C ASN A 174 -11.91 -20.29 -24.73
N ASN A 175 -10.93 -19.71 -25.43
CA ASN A 175 -9.77 -20.44 -25.97
C ASN A 175 -8.50 -20.28 -25.13
N ASP A 176 -8.47 -19.28 -24.24
CA ASP A 176 -7.38 -19.01 -23.30
C ASP A 176 -7.77 -19.47 -21.88
N ILE A 177 -6.79 -19.61 -20.98
CA ILE A 177 -7.06 -19.86 -19.56
C ILE A 177 -7.85 -18.67 -19.00
N PRO A 178 -9.06 -18.84 -18.43
CA PRO A 178 -9.88 -17.72 -17.96
C PRO A 178 -9.14 -16.85 -16.93
N GLN A 179 -9.32 -15.54 -17.02
CA GLN A 179 -8.71 -14.55 -16.12
C GLN A 179 -9.74 -13.52 -15.66
N ASP A 180 -9.52 -12.97 -14.47
CA ASP A 180 -10.17 -11.76 -13.98
C ASP A 180 -9.11 -10.86 -13.32
N GLY A 181 -9.51 -9.62 -13.05
CA GLY A 181 -8.68 -8.60 -12.44
C GLY A 181 -8.26 -8.97 -11.03
N LEU A 182 -9.08 -9.73 -10.28
CA LEU A 182 -8.73 -10.18 -8.93
C LEU A 182 -7.53 -11.12 -8.95
N LEU A 183 -7.56 -12.18 -9.77
CA LEU A 183 -6.44 -13.12 -9.88
C LEU A 183 -5.17 -12.42 -10.37
N LEU A 184 -5.28 -11.59 -11.41
CA LEU A 184 -4.13 -10.87 -11.97
C LEU A 184 -3.51 -9.90 -10.96
N TRP A 185 -4.33 -9.16 -10.22
CA TRP A 185 -3.88 -8.23 -9.19
C TRP A 185 -3.17 -8.96 -8.04
N LEU A 186 -3.74 -10.07 -7.56
CA LEU A 186 -3.13 -10.88 -6.51
C LEU A 186 -1.81 -11.52 -6.94
N GLU A 187 -1.71 -12.03 -8.17
CA GLU A 187 -0.47 -12.58 -8.71
C GLU A 187 0.63 -11.52 -8.83
N GLU A 188 0.30 -10.31 -9.29
CA GLU A 188 1.23 -9.20 -9.35
C GLU A 188 1.66 -8.76 -7.94
N HIS A 189 0.74 -8.71 -6.98
CA HIS A 189 1.05 -8.42 -5.58
C HIS A 189 2.05 -9.44 -5.00
N LEU A 190 1.81 -10.73 -5.23
CA LEU A 190 2.74 -11.78 -4.82
C LEU A 190 4.11 -11.64 -5.52
N ARG A 191 4.13 -11.31 -6.81
CA ARG A 191 5.39 -11.06 -7.53
C ARG A 191 6.17 -9.93 -6.88
N ARG A 192 5.52 -8.81 -6.55
CA ARG A 192 6.15 -7.66 -5.86
C ARG A 192 6.70 -8.05 -4.49
N LEU A 193 6.02 -8.92 -3.74
CA LEU A 193 6.51 -9.47 -2.47
C LEU A 193 7.73 -10.39 -2.66
N GLN A 194 7.72 -11.23 -3.70
CA GLN A 194 8.80 -12.19 -3.97
C GLN A 194 10.07 -11.52 -4.49
N ASP A 195 9.92 -10.50 -5.33
CA ASP A 195 11.03 -9.74 -5.91
C ASP A 195 11.56 -8.65 -4.96
N GLY A 196 10.97 -8.51 -3.77
CA GLY A 196 11.37 -7.52 -2.77
C GLY A 196 11.02 -6.08 -3.15
N MET A 197 10.10 -5.87 -4.09
CA MET A 197 9.60 -4.54 -4.41
C MET A 197 8.78 -3.95 -3.26
N ILE A 198 8.07 -4.80 -2.51
CA ILE A 198 7.39 -4.47 -1.26
C ILE A 198 7.75 -5.53 -0.22
N MET A 199 7.73 -5.16 1.06
CA MET A 199 8.13 -6.05 2.15
C MET A 199 7.39 -5.74 3.44
N THR A 200 7.59 -6.58 4.45
CA THR A 200 7.11 -6.27 5.79
C THR A 200 7.95 -5.19 6.46
N ARG A 201 7.32 -4.27 7.20
CA ARG A 201 7.98 -3.31 8.08
C ARG A 201 7.33 -3.31 9.45
N MET A 202 8.09 -2.89 10.45
CA MET A 202 7.58 -2.68 11.81
C MET A 202 6.98 -1.28 11.91
N LEU A 203 5.75 -1.20 12.41
CA LEU A 203 5.10 0.02 12.85
C LEU A 203 4.84 -0.12 14.35
N ASN A 204 5.62 0.59 15.16
CA ASN A 204 5.68 0.40 16.61
C ASN A 204 5.94 -1.08 16.95
N THR A 205 4.98 -1.76 17.55
CA THR A 205 5.06 -3.17 17.96
C THR A 205 4.46 -4.14 16.94
N SER A 206 3.85 -3.63 15.86
CA SER A 206 3.11 -4.45 14.90
C SER A 206 3.83 -4.51 13.55
N ARG A 207 3.88 -5.69 12.95
CA ARG A 207 4.37 -5.87 11.58
C ARG A 207 3.23 -5.66 10.60
N TYR A 208 3.51 -5.08 9.44
CA TYR A 208 2.57 -4.97 8.33
C TYR A 208 3.28 -5.06 6.99
N ILE A 209 2.55 -5.36 5.90
CA ILE A 209 3.09 -5.25 4.53
C ILE A 209 3.04 -3.78 4.12
N SER A 210 4.22 -3.18 3.93
CA SER A 210 4.33 -1.79 3.47
C SER A 210 4.29 -1.75 1.94
N LEU A 211 3.37 -0.96 1.39
CA LEU A 211 3.23 -0.80 -0.06
C LEU A 211 4.24 0.19 -0.67
N PHE A 212 4.99 0.91 0.16
CA PHE A 212 6.05 1.79 -0.29
C PHE A 212 7.15 0.99 -0.99
N PRO A 213 7.45 1.26 -2.26
CA PRO A 213 8.45 0.50 -3.00
C PRO A 213 9.83 0.52 -2.34
N GLU A 214 10.53 -0.61 -2.36
CA GLU A 214 11.90 -0.77 -1.86
C GLU A 214 12.93 -0.82 -3.01
N ALA A 215 12.55 -1.40 -4.15
CA ALA A 215 13.40 -1.64 -5.32
C ALA A 215 13.50 -0.42 -6.26
N SER A 216 14.57 -0.37 -7.06
CA SER A 216 14.86 0.70 -8.01
C SER A 216 13.75 0.90 -9.06
N LEU A 217 13.76 2.04 -9.75
CA LEU A 217 12.69 2.60 -10.61
C LEU A 217 11.51 3.20 -9.84
N SER A 218 11.11 2.60 -8.71
CA SER A 218 10.02 3.13 -7.86
C SER A 218 10.51 3.57 -6.48
N CYS A 219 11.78 3.31 -6.16
CA CYS A 219 12.49 3.81 -4.99
C CYS A 219 13.77 4.49 -5.46
N THR A 220 13.90 5.77 -5.14
CA THR A 220 15.07 6.60 -5.42
C THR A 220 16.03 6.54 -4.25
N SER A 221 17.32 6.75 -4.51
CA SER A 221 18.33 6.79 -3.46
C SER A 221 19.41 7.82 -3.78
N ALA A 222 19.81 8.56 -2.75
CA ALA A 222 20.97 9.44 -2.78
C ALA A 222 21.88 9.11 -1.59
N MET A 223 23.18 9.34 -1.78
CA MET A 223 24.19 9.22 -0.74
C MET A 223 25.03 10.49 -0.78
N THR A 224 25.03 11.24 0.31
CA THR A 224 25.82 12.46 0.42
C THR A 224 26.40 12.50 1.82
N ASN A 225 27.71 12.76 1.92
CA ASN A 225 28.38 12.91 3.21
C ASN A 225 28.18 11.74 4.18
N GLY A 226 28.04 10.52 3.62
CA GLY A 226 27.83 9.27 4.37
C GLY A 226 26.40 9.01 4.84
N VAL A 227 25.48 9.95 4.61
CA VAL A 227 24.05 9.77 4.86
C VAL A 227 23.38 9.26 3.60
N LYS A 228 22.75 8.09 3.70
CA LYS A 228 21.92 7.51 2.65
C LYS A 228 20.48 7.91 2.87
N VAL A 229 19.89 8.51 1.85
CA VAL A 229 18.46 8.76 1.77
C VAL A 229 17.86 7.84 0.71
N ARG A 230 16.75 7.18 1.05
CA ARG A 230 15.90 6.45 0.11
C ARG A 230 14.49 6.98 0.18
N ALA A 231 13.85 7.07 -0.96
CA ALA A 231 12.54 7.71 -1.10
C ALA A 231 11.64 6.89 -2.01
N SER A 232 10.39 6.71 -1.64
CA SER A 232 9.38 6.17 -2.55
C SER A 232 8.00 6.72 -2.21
N ALA A 233 7.09 6.67 -3.18
CA ALA A 233 5.74 7.19 -3.03
C ALA A 233 4.70 6.18 -3.50
N VAL A 234 3.49 6.33 -2.97
CA VAL A 234 2.30 5.56 -3.34
C VAL A 234 1.12 6.50 -3.48
N PHE A 235 0.25 6.19 -4.44
CA PHE A 235 -0.97 6.94 -4.67
C PHE A 235 -2.08 6.52 -3.68
N VAL A 236 -2.80 7.50 -3.13
CA VAL A 236 -3.83 7.35 -2.08
C VAL A 236 -5.20 7.81 -2.62
N PRO A 237 -5.85 7.02 -3.48
CA PRO A 237 -7.11 7.39 -4.13
C PRO A 237 -8.27 7.69 -3.18
N GLU A 238 -8.28 7.08 -1.99
CA GLU A 238 -9.34 7.19 -0.99
C GLU A 238 -9.20 8.41 -0.07
N TYR A 239 -8.14 9.21 -0.21
CA TYR A 239 -7.90 10.33 0.71
C TYR A 239 -8.94 11.44 0.54
N PRO A 240 -9.60 11.89 1.61
CA PRO A 240 -10.68 12.88 1.52
C PRO A 240 -10.16 14.25 1.07
N GLY A 241 -10.91 14.90 0.18
CA GLY A 241 -10.74 16.32 -0.18
C GLY A 241 -9.71 16.63 -1.26
N GLU A 242 -8.74 15.75 -1.52
CA GLU A 242 -7.69 15.96 -2.51
C GLU A 242 -7.68 14.83 -3.55
N ARG A 243 -7.97 15.17 -4.82
CA ARG A 243 -8.12 14.17 -5.89
C ARG A 243 -6.85 13.35 -6.14
N TYR A 244 -5.68 13.96 -6.00
CA TYR A 244 -4.40 13.30 -6.21
C TYR A 244 -3.52 13.38 -4.98
N MET A 245 -3.86 12.62 -3.93
CA MET A 245 -3.01 12.48 -2.75
C MET A 245 -1.94 11.41 -2.97
N TYR A 246 -0.70 11.75 -2.64
CA TYR A 246 0.41 10.79 -2.60
C TYR A 246 0.98 10.72 -1.19
N ALA A 247 1.11 9.51 -0.66
CA ALA A 247 1.94 9.27 0.51
C ALA A 247 3.37 8.99 0.05
N TYR A 248 4.36 9.44 0.81
CA TYR A 248 5.77 9.17 0.56
C TYR A 248 6.47 8.67 1.83
N SER A 249 7.43 7.78 1.64
CA SER A 249 8.27 7.20 2.69
C SER A 249 9.72 7.60 2.45
N ILE A 250 10.32 8.24 3.46
CA ILE A 250 11.73 8.60 3.49
C ILE A 250 12.44 7.70 4.49
N ARG A 251 13.54 7.07 4.04
CA ARG A 251 14.36 6.16 4.84
C ARG A 251 15.77 6.71 4.90
N LEU A 252 16.25 6.95 6.12
CA LEU A 252 17.52 7.59 6.41
C LEU A 252 18.44 6.60 7.12
N SER A 253 19.65 6.42 6.62
CA SER A 253 20.67 5.59 7.29
C SER A 253 22.06 6.18 7.11
N VAL A 254 22.98 5.73 7.95
CA VAL A 254 24.40 5.99 7.81
C VAL A 254 25.06 4.62 7.74
N PRO A 255 25.39 4.11 6.55
CA PRO A 255 25.96 2.75 6.44
C PRO A 255 27.32 2.63 7.14
N ASP A 256 28.21 3.60 6.94
CA ASP A 256 29.61 3.52 7.39
C ASP A 256 30.02 4.64 8.36
N ALA A 257 29.91 5.91 7.96
CA ALA A 257 30.25 7.06 8.81
C ALA A 257 29.66 8.34 8.21
N CYS A 258 29.21 9.29 9.05
CA CYS A 258 28.90 10.64 8.56
C CYS A 258 30.21 11.40 8.34
N MET A 259 30.29 12.22 7.29
CA MET A 259 31.50 12.99 6.95
C MET A 259 31.14 14.44 6.64
N LEU A 260 31.85 15.39 7.24
CA LEU A 260 31.76 16.82 6.90
C LEU A 260 33.18 17.36 6.75
N ASP A 261 33.47 17.99 5.61
CA ASP A 261 34.79 18.55 5.28
C ASP A 261 35.97 17.58 5.46
N GLY A 262 35.74 16.31 5.13
CA GLY A 262 36.73 15.24 5.29
C GLY A 262 36.93 14.74 6.72
N VAL A 263 36.19 15.27 7.69
CA VAL A 263 36.17 14.81 9.08
C VAL A 263 35.05 13.81 9.28
N TYR A 264 35.38 12.68 9.90
CA TYR A 264 34.43 11.61 10.20
C TYR A 264 33.79 11.83 11.57
N TYR A 265 32.48 11.58 11.64
CA TYR A 265 31.69 11.69 12.87
C TYR A 265 30.99 10.37 13.17
N SER A 266 30.95 10.03 14.47
CA SER A 266 30.32 8.80 14.98
C SER A 266 28.78 8.87 14.96
N SER A 267 28.21 10.04 14.68
CA SER A 267 26.78 10.24 14.50
C SER A 267 26.50 11.58 13.81
N CYS A 268 25.31 11.73 13.25
CA CYS A 268 24.80 12.99 12.76
C CYS A 268 23.30 13.10 13.02
N GLN A 269 22.82 14.29 13.38
CA GLN A 269 21.42 14.54 13.69
C GLN A 269 20.77 15.36 12.57
N LEU A 270 19.56 14.96 12.17
CA LEU A 270 18.75 15.74 11.26
C LEU A 270 18.31 17.04 11.94
N TYR A 271 18.55 18.17 11.28
CA TYR A 271 18.22 19.51 11.75
C TYR A 271 17.01 20.09 11.03
N SER A 272 17.02 20.12 9.70
CA SER A 272 15.94 20.72 8.89
C SER A 272 15.71 19.99 7.58
N ARG A 273 14.62 20.36 6.91
CA ARG A 273 14.26 19.89 5.56
C ARG A 273 13.86 21.07 4.68
N HIS A 274 14.13 20.94 3.39
CA HIS A 274 13.61 21.77 2.32
C HIS A 274 12.99 20.85 1.28
N TRP A 275 11.73 21.09 0.89
CA TRP A 275 11.06 20.33 -0.17
C TRP A 275 10.49 21.28 -1.22
N ILE A 276 10.87 21.08 -2.47
CA ILE A 276 10.30 21.65 -3.69
C ILE A 276 9.38 20.58 -4.28
N ILE A 277 8.08 20.83 -4.24
CA ILE A 277 7.07 19.94 -4.84
C ILE A 277 6.75 20.47 -6.23
N ARG A 278 6.85 19.59 -7.23
CA ARG A 278 6.60 19.93 -8.63
C ARG A 278 5.47 19.12 -9.20
N TRP A 279 4.67 19.79 -10.03
CA TRP A 279 3.75 19.15 -10.95
C TRP A 279 4.19 19.47 -12.37
N ARG A 280 4.62 18.45 -13.11
CA ARG A 280 5.37 18.63 -14.36
C ARG A 280 6.56 19.58 -14.12
N ASP A 281 6.74 20.60 -14.94
CA ASP A 281 7.86 21.54 -14.82
C ASP A 281 7.59 22.69 -13.82
N ARG A 282 6.42 22.73 -13.17
CA ARG A 282 6.02 23.85 -12.29
C ARG A 282 6.27 23.53 -10.83
N VAL A 283 6.91 24.44 -10.10
CA VAL A 283 6.92 24.42 -8.63
C VAL A 283 5.51 24.74 -8.15
N VAL A 284 4.89 23.82 -7.41
CA VAL A 284 3.57 24.01 -6.81
C VAL A 284 3.64 24.25 -5.31
N SER A 285 4.75 23.87 -4.67
CA SER A 285 5.01 24.17 -3.27
C SER A 285 6.51 24.23 -2.98
N ASP A 286 6.90 25.07 -2.04
CA ASP A 286 8.25 25.21 -1.51
C ASP A 286 8.15 25.24 0.02
N VAL A 287 8.61 24.16 0.66
CA VAL A 287 8.40 23.88 2.08
C VAL A 287 9.75 23.82 2.78
N ASN A 288 10.01 24.80 3.64
CA ASN A 288 11.16 24.82 4.53
C ASN A 288 10.71 24.63 5.97
N GLY A 289 11.43 23.82 6.75
CA GLY A 289 11.13 23.68 8.17
C GLY A 289 12.11 22.81 8.93
N GLU A 290 12.11 22.97 10.25
CA GLU A 290 12.92 22.15 11.13
C GLU A 290 12.38 20.73 11.26
N GLY A 291 13.30 19.79 11.48
CA GLY A 291 13.01 18.39 11.68
C GLY A 291 12.27 17.73 10.51
N VAL A 292 11.79 16.52 10.77
CA VAL A 292 10.84 15.77 9.92
C VAL A 292 9.75 15.25 10.83
N ILE A 293 8.47 15.48 10.48
CA ILE A 293 7.30 15.05 11.27
C ILE A 293 7.39 15.37 12.78
N GLY A 294 8.01 16.50 13.15
CA GLY A 294 8.24 16.91 14.54
C GLY A 294 9.37 16.16 15.26
N LYS A 295 10.20 15.41 14.54
CA LYS A 295 11.34 14.65 15.05
C LYS A 295 12.67 15.16 14.47
N TYR A 296 13.74 14.99 15.24
CA TYR A 296 15.12 15.31 14.89
C TYR A 296 15.96 14.03 15.07
N PRO A 297 15.83 13.04 14.17
CA PRO A 297 16.49 11.74 14.33
C PRO A 297 18.01 11.88 14.39
N LEU A 298 18.60 11.22 15.39
CA LEU A 298 20.05 11.04 15.51
C LEU A 298 20.41 9.70 14.86
N LEU A 299 21.25 9.74 13.83
CA LEU A 299 21.67 8.57 13.08
C LEU A 299 23.07 8.14 13.51
N TYR A 300 23.26 6.83 13.60
CA TYR A 300 24.55 6.21 13.88
C TYR A 300 24.93 5.26 12.75
N PRO A 301 26.24 5.12 12.46
CA PRO A 301 26.77 4.10 11.57
C PRO A 301 26.24 2.69 11.84
N GLY A 302 25.81 2.00 10.78
CA GLY A 302 25.39 0.59 10.81
C GLY A 302 24.10 0.30 11.57
N GLN A 303 23.40 1.31 12.08
CA GLN A 303 22.10 1.13 12.73
C GLN A 303 20.95 1.02 11.71
N GLU A 304 19.80 0.54 12.20
CA GLU A 304 18.58 0.46 11.41
C GLU A 304 18.18 1.82 10.83
N GLU A 305 17.55 1.80 9.65
CA GLU A 305 17.07 3.00 8.99
C GLU A 305 16.05 3.73 9.88
N PHE A 306 16.21 5.05 10.04
CA PHE A 306 15.10 5.89 10.48
C PHE A 306 14.13 6.05 9.31
N VAL A 307 12.88 5.64 9.51
CA VAL A 307 11.83 5.74 8.50
C VAL A 307 10.76 6.72 8.97
N TYR A 308 10.35 7.62 8.09
CA TYR A 308 9.15 8.40 8.30
C TYR A 308 8.31 8.47 7.04
N GLU A 309 7.02 8.62 7.25
CA GLU A 309 6.01 8.64 6.20
C GLU A 309 5.19 9.92 6.34
N SER A 310 4.91 10.55 5.21
CA SER A 310 4.15 11.81 5.11
C SER A 310 3.40 11.79 3.79
N CYS A 311 2.71 12.88 3.45
CA CYS A 311 1.89 12.96 2.25
C CYS A 311 1.94 14.34 1.63
N THR A 312 1.56 14.42 0.35
CA THR A 312 1.44 15.68 -0.36
C THR A 312 0.30 15.61 -1.38
N PRO A 313 -0.57 16.64 -1.44
CA PRO A 313 -1.51 16.77 -2.54
C PRO A 313 -0.75 17.14 -3.81
N MET A 314 -1.18 16.56 -4.94
CA MET A 314 -0.67 16.86 -6.27
C MET A 314 -1.81 17.34 -7.15
N LEU A 315 -1.49 18.07 -8.23
CA LEU A 315 -2.50 18.47 -9.22
C LEU A 315 -2.81 17.35 -10.25
N GLY A 316 -2.00 16.29 -10.27
CA GLY A 316 -2.11 15.15 -11.16
C GLY A 316 -0.73 14.49 -11.40
N SER A 317 -0.68 13.48 -12.27
CA SER A 317 0.59 12.87 -12.71
C SER A 317 1.08 13.46 -14.04
N PRO A 318 2.41 13.58 -14.27
CA PRO A 318 3.50 13.28 -13.34
C PRO A 318 3.78 14.43 -12.36
N GLY A 319 4.31 14.09 -11.18
CA GLY A 319 4.81 15.03 -10.18
C GLY A 319 6.06 14.53 -9.46
N SER A 320 6.70 15.40 -8.67
CA SER A 320 7.87 15.06 -7.86
C SER A 320 7.90 15.83 -6.54
N VAL A 321 8.54 15.25 -5.54
CA VAL A 321 8.95 15.93 -4.31
C VAL A 321 10.47 15.88 -4.28
N GLU A 322 11.11 17.01 -4.41
CA GLU A 322 12.57 17.12 -4.50
C GLU A 322 13.04 18.06 -3.41
N GLY A 323 14.27 18.02 -2.96
CA GLY A 323 14.76 19.02 -2.02
C GLY A 323 15.90 18.50 -1.20
N SER A 324 16.11 19.05 -0.01
CA SER A 324 17.24 18.68 0.83
C SER A 324 16.94 18.41 2.29
N LEU A 325 17.78 17.58 2.90
CA LEU A 325 17.81 17.39 4.34
C LEU A 325 19.10 17.97 4.89
N THR A 326 18.97 18.70 5.98
CA THR A 326 20.11 19.29 6.67
C THR A 326 20.49 18.46 7.88
N PHE A 327 21.75 18.07 7.97
CA PHE A 327 22.29 17.37 9.14
C PHE A 327 23.36 18.20 9.85
N ILE A 328 23.51 17.94 11.15
CA ILE A 328 24.58 18.47 11.97
C ILE A 328 25.39 17.32 12.57
N PRO A 329 26.72 17.44 12.67
CA PRO A 329 27.53 16.41 13.29
C PRO A 329 27.23 16.22 14.78
N GLY A 330 27.20 14.97 15.23
CA GLY A 330 26.91 14.63 16.62
C GLY A 330 25.45 14.82 17.01
N LYS A 331 25.22 15.06 18.30
CA LYS A 331 23.90 15.32 18.88
C LYS A 331 23.79 16.80 19.24
N TYR A 332 22.78 17.47 18.73
CA TYR A 332 22.42 18.81 19.17
C TYR A 332 22.04 18.79 20.65
N VAL A 333 22.76 19.54 21.45
CA VAL A 333 22.38 19.90 22.81
C VAL A 333 22.06 21.39 22.74
N LEU A 334 20.83 21.77 23.10
CA LEU A 334 20.40 23.17 23.20
C LEU A 334 21.19 23.87 24.32
N THR A 335 22.44 24.21 24.04
CA THR A 335 23.27 25.09 24.86
C THR A 335 24.11 25.96 23.94
N VAL A 336 23.56 27.17 23.69
CA VAL A 336 24.21 28.41 23.21
C VAL A 336 24.72 28.41 21.77
N ASP A 337 24.29 29.47 21.06
CA ASP A 337 24.65 29.86 19.70
C ASP A 337 26.09 29.54 19.30
N PHE A 338 26.23 28.71 18.26
CA PHE A 338 27.39 28.72 17.38
C PHE A 338 26.93 28.58 15.93
N SER A 339 27.45 29.46 15.08
CA SER A 339 27.44 29.35 13.63
C SER A 339 28.02 27.99 13.23
N SER A 340 27.16 27.03 12.90
CA SER A 340 27.57 25.71 12.42
C SER A 340 27.17 25.57 10.96
N GLU A 341 28.16 25.18 10.15
CA GLU A 341 27.97 24.85 8.74
C GLU A 341 27.11 23.58 8.62
N LEU A 342 26.15 23.65 7.70
CA LEU A 342 25.02 22.75 7.57
C LEU A 342 25.28 21.70 6.46
N LEU A 343 24.99 20.42 6.72
CA LEU A 343 25.07 19.36 5.69
C LEU A 343 23.80 19.37 4.84
N GLU A 344 23.74 20.04 3.70
CA GLU A 344 22.62 19.93 2.76
C GLU A 344 22.71 18.65 1.90
N LEU A 345 21.66 17.83 1.89
CA LEU A 345 21.60 16.58 1.12
C LEU A 345 20.43 16.62 0.14
N GLU A 346 20.67 16.59 -1.17
CA GLU A 346 19.57 16.53 -2.15
C GLU A 346 18.88 15.15 -2.17
N THR A 347 17.55 15.13 -2.17
CA THR A 347 16.68 13.97 -2.22
C THR A 347 15.63 14.19 -3.31
N PHE A 348 15.38 13.17 -4.13
CA PHE A 348 14.41 13.20 -5.21
C PHE A 348 13.37 12.11 -4.97
N ILE A 349 12.08 12.43 -4.95
CA ILE A 349 10.95 11.48 -4.90
C ILE A 349 10.19 11.65 -6.21
N CYS A 350 10.09 10.58 -7.01
CA CYS A 350 9.24 10.58 -8.20
C CYS A 350 7.83 10.14 -7.81
N CYS A 351 6.82 10.96 -8.09
CA CYS A 351 5.41 10.58 -8.03
C CYS A 351 4.96 10.24 -9.46
N THR A 352 5.11 8.97 -9.86
CA THR A 352 4.65 8.47 -11.16
C THR A 352 3.19 8.08 -11.12
#